data_AF-A0AAW9SJ57-F1
#
_entry.id   AF-A0AAW9SJ57-F1
#
_cell.length_a   1.000
_cell.length_b   1.000
_cell.length_c   1.000
_cell.angle_alpha   90.00
_cell.angle_beta   90.00
_cell.angle_gamma   90.00
#
_symmetry.space_group_name_H-M   'P 1'
#
loop_
_entity.id
_entity.type
_entity.pdbx_description
1 polymer ?
#
loop_
_entity_poly.entity_id
_entity_poly.type
_entity_poly.pdbx_seq_one_letter_code
_entity_poly.pdbx_strand_id
1 'polypeptide(L)'
;MTAELKHLDDVVSQSLAHQRKSGTELRTFITTMNGALNVNAGPDALEQLARDIEERFGITMGLGAMVDDESFRPWLDEAKASIDPFYWDRYKKLLHKNGLPQDVITTTDELTDRILGRLGNPGLDEKWDRRGMVVGHVQSGKTANYTGLICKAADAGYRLIVVIAGIHNNLRNQTQERIDEGFIVP
;
A
#
# COMPACT_ATOMS: atom_id res chain seq x y z
N MET A 1 -17.51 -17.56 -15.12
CA MET A 1 -16.16 -18.18 -15.08
C MET A 1 -16.30 -19.64 -15.45
N THR A 2 -15.57 -20.14 -16.47
CA THR A 2 -15.60 -21.56 -16.85
C THR A 2 -14.88 -22.41 -15.80
N ALA A 3 -15.14 -23.73 -15.75
CA ALA A 3 -14.52 -24.62 -14.77
C ALA A 3 -12.99 -24.65 -14.87
N GLU A 4 -12.45 -24.52 -16.08
CA GLU A 4 -11.01 -24.51 -16.36
C GLU A 4 -10.35 -23.20 -15.90
N LEU A 5 -11.01 -22.04 -16.09
CA LEU A 5 -10.56 -20.76 -15.54
C LEU A 5 -10.58 -20.74 -14.00
N LYS A 6 -11.55 -21.43 -13.39
CA LYS A 6 -11.59 -21.60 -11.94
C LYS A 6 -10.41 -22.44 -11.43
N HIS A 7 -10.08 -23.52 -12.13
CA HIS A 7 -8.92 -24.35 -11.79
C HIS A 7 -7.60 -23.54 -11.90
N LEU A 8 -7.48 -22.70 -12.93
CA LEU A 8 -6.36 -21.78 -13.08
C LEU A 8 -6.27 -20.76 -11.93
N ASP A 9 -7.40 -20.16 -11.52
CA ASP A 9 -7.46 -19.28 -10.34
C ASP A 9 -6.96 -19.99 -9.08
N ASP A 10 -7.47 -21.20 -8.79
CA ASP A 10 -7.12 -21.95 -7.59
C ASP A 10 -5.60 -22.23 -7.51
N VAL A 11 -4.99 -22.67 -8.61
CA VAL A 11 -3.54 -22.95 -8.69
C VAL A 11 -2.72 -21.67 -8.50
N VAL A 12 -3.12 -20.58 -9.16
CA VAL A 12 -2.40 -19.29 -9.08
C VAL A 12 -2.53 -18.69 -7.68
N SER A 13 -3.73 -18.69 -7.12
CA SER A 13 -4.05 -18.23 -5.76
C SER A 13 -3.26 -19.03 -4.71
N GLN A 14 -3.16 -20.36 -4.85
CA GLN A 14 -2.39 -21.20 -3.93
C GLN A 14 -0.88 -20.92 -4.00
N SER A 15 -0.35 -20.65 -5.20
CA SER A 15 1.04 -20.21 -5.38
C SER A 15 1.30 -18.87 -4.70
N LEU A 16 0.38 -17.90 -4.81
CA LEU A 16 0.50 -16.59 -4.19
C LEU A 16 0.44 -16.63 -2.66
N ALA A 17 -0.27 -17.61 -2.09
CA ALA A 17 -0.29 -17.83 -0.64
C ALA A 17 1.09 -18.20 -0.08
N HIS A 18 1.96 -18.82 -0.88
CA HIS A 18 3.31 -19.20 -0.48
C HIS A 18 4.37 -18.16 -0.89
N GLN A 19 4.10 -17.37 -1.93
CA GLN A 19 5.04 -16.36 -2.42
C GLN A 19 4.30 -15.20 -3.09
N ARG A 20 4.43 -13.99 -2.54
CA ARG A 20 3.90 -12.78 -3.17
C ARG A 20 4.65 -12.50 -4.46
N LYS A 21 3.90 -12.16 -5.51
CA LYS A 21 4.39 -11.78 -6.84
C LYS A 21 3.98 -10.34 -7.11
N SER A 22 4.79 -9.59 -7.85
CA SER A 22 4.42 -8.31 -8.44
C SER A 22 3.34 -8.48 -9.51
N GLY A 23 2.69 -7.39 -9.93
CA GLY A 23 1.61 -7.47 -10.92
C GLY A 23 2.06 -8.01 -12.30
N THR A 24 3.30 -7.71 -12.69
CA THR A 24 3.93 -8.26 -13.90
C THR A 24 4.26 -9.74 -13.76
N GLU A 25 4.86 -10.15 -12.64
CA GLU A 25 5.16 -11.56 -12.37
C GLU A 25 3.91 -12.42 -12.29
N LEU A 26 2.82 -11.89 -11.72
CA LEU A 26 1.53 -12.55 -11.69
C LEU A 26 1.00 -12.81 -13.11
N ARG A 27 1.00 -11.79 -13.98
CA ARG A 27 0.56 -11.94 -15.37
C ARG A 27 1.40 -12.97 -16.13
N THR A 28 2.72 -12.91 -16.00
CA THR A 28 3.62 -13.91 -16.60
C THR A 28 3.32 -15.33 -16.10
N PHE A 29 3.05 -15.46 -14.80
CA PHE A 29 2.72 -16.75 -14.20
C PHE A 29 1.37 -17.29 -14.67
N ILE A 30 0.34 -16.45 -14.73
CA ILE A 30 -0.98 -16.79 -15.27
C ILE A 30 -0.87 -17.26 -16.72
N THR A 31 -0.10 -16.56 -17.57
CA THR A 31 0.11 -16.96 -18.97
C THR A 31 0.80 -18.32 -19.06
N THR A 32 1.81 -18.56 -18.22
CA THR A 32 2.54 -19.84 -18.19
C THR A 32 1.64 -20.99 -17.75
N MET A 33 0.81 -20.78 -16.71
CA MET A 33 -0.12 -21.78 -16.21
C MET A 33 -1.30 -22.03 -17.15
N ASN A 34 -1.77 -21.01 -17.88
CA ASN A 34 -2.79 -21.18 -18.91
C ASN A 34 -2.35 -22.18 -20.00
N GLY A 35 -1.09 -22.09 -20.43
CA GLY A 35 -0.49 -23.04 -21.37
C GLY A 35 -0.24 -24.42 -20.75
N ALA A 36 0.36 -24.47 -19.56
CA ALA A 36 0.72 -25.72 -18.89
C ALA A 36 -0.50 -26.58 -18.50
N LEU A 37 -1.60 -25.94 -18.08
CA LEU A 37 -2.86 -26.59 -17.72
C LEU A 37 -3.81 -26.78 -18.90
N ASN A 38 -3.41 -26.36 -20.11
CA ASN A 38 -4.17 -26.48 -21.34
C ASN A 38 -5.58 -25.84 -21.26
N VAL A 39 -5.71 -24.77 -20.47
CA VAL A 39 -6.96 -24.04 -20.24
C VAL A 39 -7.38 -23.24 -21.47
N ASN A 40 -6.41 -22.81 -22.29
CA ASN A 40 -6.63 -22.10 -23.56
C ASN A 40 -7.52 -20.85 -23.43
N ALA A 41 -7.51 -20.17 -22.27
CA ALA A 41 -8.25 -18.94 -22.08
C ALA A 41 -7.63 -17.80 -22.92
N GLY A 42 -8.51 -16.96 -23.49
CA GLY A 42 -8.12 -15.80 -24.28
C GLY A 42 -7.48 -14.69 -23.43
N PRO A 43 -6.72 -13.76 -24.06
CA PRO A 43 -5.95 -12.73 -23.35
C PRO A 43 -6.82 -11.83 -22.45
N ASP A 44 -8.03 -11.47 -22.88
CA ASP A 44 -8.95 -10.64 -22.07
C ASP A 44 -9.39 -11.36 -20.79
N ALA A 45 -9.62 -12.67 -20.86
CA ALA A 45 -10.02 -13.46 -19.69
C ALA A 45 -8.85 -13.66 -18.72
N LEU A 46 -7.62 -13.80 -19.23
CA LEU A 46 -6.41 -13.87 -18.41
C LEU A 46 -6.12 -12.53 -17.71
N GLU A 47 -6.33 -11.40 -18.40
CA GLU A 47 -6.17 -10.08 -17.81
C GLU A 47 -7.23 -9.81 -16.74
N GLN A 48 -8.48 -10.20 -16.99
CA GLN A 48 -9.53 -10.11 -15.96
C GLN A 48 -9.22 -10.98 -14.75
N LEU A 49 -8.78 -12.22 -14.95
CA LEU A 49 -8.33 -13.10 -13.87
C LEU A 49 -7.16 -12.50 -13.10
N ALA A 50 -6.18 -11.91 -13.80
CA ALA A 50 -5.05 -11.24 -13.18
C ALA A 50 -5.54 -10.10 -12.27
N ARG A 51 -6.43 -9.22 -12.76
CA ARG A 51 -7.01 -8.13 -11.95
C ARG A 51 -7.77 -8.65 -10.73
N ASP A 52 -8.60 -9.67 -10.90
CA ASP A 52 -9.39 -10.24 -9.80
C ASP A 52 -8.46 -10.83 -8.71
N ILE A 53 -7.36 -11.46 -9.11
CA ILE A 53 -6.34 -11.99 -8.19
C ILE A 53 -5.52 -10.84 -7.59
N GLU A 54 -5.15 -9.83 -8.36
CA GLU A 54 -4.43 -8.66 -7.86
C GLU A 54 -5.21 -7.92 -6.78
N GLU A 55 -6.50 -7.70 -7.00
CA GLU A 55 -7.40 -7.07 -6.02
C GLU A 55 -7.54 -7.94 -4.76
N ARG A 56 -7.74 -9.25 -4.94
CA ARG A 56 -7.93 -10.21 -3.84
C ARG A 56 -6.69 -10.34 -2.95
N PHE A 57 -5.50 -10.28 -3.55
CA PHE A 57 -4.23 -10.47 -2.85
C PHE A 57 -3.47 -9.15 -2.59
N GLY A 58 -4.02 -8.01 -3.01
CA GLY A 58 -3.42 -6.68 -2.83
C GLY A 58 -2.08 -6.52 -3.53
N ILE A 59 -1.93 -7.11 -4.73
CA ILE A 59 -0.66 -7.16 -5.49
C ILE A 59 -0.36 -5.85 -6.20
N THR A 60 -1.39 -5.12 -6.64
CA THR A 60 -1.25 -3.76 -7.19
C THR A 60 -2.03 -2.78 -6.33
N MET A 61 -1.38 -1.68 -5.95
CA MET A 61 -2.06 -0.50 -5.44
C MET A 61 -2.05 0.54 -6.54
N GLY A 62 -3.23 0.93 -7.03
CA GLY A 62 -3.35 2.03 -7.97
C GLY A 62 -3.13 3.37 -7.26
N LEU A 63 -2.58 4.35 -7.99
CA LEU A 63 -2.63 5.76 -7.58
C LEU A 63 -4.09 6.21 -7.64
N GLY A 64 -4.75 6.32 -6.48
CA GLY A 64 -6.17 6.69 -6.39
C GLY A 64 -6.48 8.09 -6.93
N ALA A 65 -7.77 8.41 -7.08
CA ALA A 65 -8.25 9.74 -7.42
C ALA A 65 -8.14 10.71 -6.23
N MET A 66 -7.88 11.98 -6.51
CA MET A 66 -7.61 13.03 -5.53
C MET A 66 -8.55 14.21 -5.76
N VAL A 67 -9.10 14.77 -4.67
CA VAL A 67 -9.87 16.02 -4.70
C VAL A 67 -9.23 16.95 -3.66
N ASP A 68 -8.70 18.07 -4.12
CA ASP A 68 -7.99 19.05 -3.29
C ASP A 68 -8.86 20.30 -3.06
N ASP A 69 -8.63 20.96 -1.92
CA ASP A 69 -9.20 22.27 -1.61
C ASP A 69 -8.39 23.38 -2.30
N GLU A 70 -9.01 24.52 -2.63
CA GLU A 70 -8.34 25.64 -3.30
C GLU A 70 -7.18 26.23 -2.46
N SER A 71 -7.20 26.03 -1.14
CA SER A 71 -6.11 26.47 -0.25
C SER A 71 -4.88 25.57 -0.28
N PHE A 72 -4.89 24.46 -1.02
CA PHE A 72 -3.75 23.55 -1.11
C PHE A 72 -2.49 24.26 -1.65
N ARG A 73 -1.38 24.10 -0.93
CA ARG A 73 -0.06 24.60 -1.31
C ARG A 73 0.91 23.42 -1.26
N PRO A 74 1.54 23.03 -2.38
CA PRO A 74 2.54 21.98 -2.37
C PRO A 74 3.75 22.46 -1.54
N TRP A 75 4.25 21.60 -0.66
CA TRP A 75 5.40 21.90 0.19
C TRP A 75 6.39 20.75 0.27
N LEU A 76 5.91 19.50 0.12
CA LEU A 76 6.74 18.32 0.35
C LEU A 76 7.87 18.21 -0.68
N ASP A 77 7.64 18.49 -1.96
CA ASP A 77 8.66 18.34 -3.00
C ASP A 77 9.90 19.22 -2.74
N GLU A 78 9.70 20.43 -2.20
CA GLU A 78 10.78 21.35 -1.81
C GLU A 78 11.46 20.90 -0.51
N ALA A 79 10.68 20.44 0.47
CA ALA A 79 11.19 20.02 1.77
C ALA A 79 11.90 18.66 1.75
N LYS A 80 11.51 17.75 0.84
CA LYS A 80 11.90 16.33 0.83
C LYS A 80 13.41 16.12 0.81
N ALA A 81 14.15 16.98 0.11
CA ALA A 81 15.62 16.89 0.07
C ALA A 81 16.30 17.18 1.43
N SER A 82 15.59 17.88 2.33
CA SER A 82 16.08 18.25 3.66
C SER A 82 15.56 17.32 4.78
N ILE A 83 14.64 16.41 4.46
CA ILE A 83 14.07 15.45 5.40
C ILE A 83 14.97 14.21 5.46
N ASP A 84 15.42 13.84 6.65
CA ASP A 84 16.09 12.54 6.89
C ASP A 84 15.01 11.44 6.98
N PRO A 85 14.94 10.48 6.04
CA PRO A 85 13.87 9.49 5.98
C PRO A 85 14.12 8.30 6.94
N PHE A 86 14.50 8.59 8.19
CA PHE A 86 14.93 7.59 9.16
C PHE A 86 13.87 6.51 9.44
N TYR A 87 12.64 6.91 9.77
CA TYR A 87 11.55 5.98 10.08
C TYR A 87 11.06 5.27 8.81
N TRP A 88 10.89 6.01 7.70
CA TRP A 88 10.44 5.42 6.45
C TRP A 88 11.42 4.38 5.89
N ASP A 89 12.73 4.64 5.94
CA ASP A 89 13.74 3.69 5.46
C ASP A 89 13.77 2.41 6.30
N ARG A 90 13.60 2.51 7.62
CA ARG A 90 13.47 1.34 8.49
C ARG A 90 12.21 0.55 8.16
N TYR A 91 11.09 1.24 7.99
CA TYR A 91 9.84 0.58 7.67
C TYR A 91 9.86 -0.10 6.29
N LYS A 92 10.47 0.52 5.27
CA LYS A 92 10.72 -0.10 3.96
C LYS A 92 11.49 -1.41 4.08
N LYS A 93 12.53 -1.47 4.94
CA LYS A 93 13.29 -2.71 5.18
C LYS A 93 12.41 -3.79 5.80
N LEU A 94 11.52 -3.43 6.73
CA LEU A 94 10.55 -4.37 7.30
C LEU A 94 9.56 -4.89 6.24
N LEU A 95 9.04 -4.01 5.38
CA LEU A 95 8.14 -4.42 4.29
C LEU A 95 8.82 -5.41 3.33
N HIS A 96 10.08 -5.16 2.97
CA HIS A 96 10.89 -6.09 2.18
C HIS A 96 11.07 -7.44 2.90
N LYS A 97 11.43 -7.41 4.19
CA LYS A 97 11.60 -8.61 5.01
C LYS A 97 10.31 -9.43 5.10
N ASN A 98 9.16 -8.77 5.10
CA ASN A 98 7.84 -9.39 5.08
C ASN A 98 7.40 -9.86 3.69
N GLY A 99 8.28 -9.79 2.68
CA GLY A 99 8.04 -10.29 1.33
C GLY A 99 7.06 -9.44 0.52
N LEU A 100 6.91 -8.13 0.83
CA LEU A 100 6.17 -7.24 -0.07
C LEU A 100 6.97 -7.01 -1.36
N PRO A 101 6.32 -7.13 -2.53
CA PRO A 101 6.92 -6.77 -3.81
C PRO A 101 7.40 -5.30 -3.86
N GLN A 102 8.49 -5.06 -4.59
CA GLN A 102 9.12 -3.73 -4.67
C GLN A 102 8.21 -2.67 -5.31
N ASP A 103 7.38 -3.06 -6.26
CA ASP A 103 6.35 -2.21 -6.88
C ASP A 103 5.32 -1.76 -5.84
N VAL A 104 4.83 -2.67 -4.98
CA VAL A 104 3.90 -2.34 -3.89
C VAL A 104 4.52 -1.35 -2.89
N ILE A 105 5.79 -1.55 -2.54
CA ILE A 105 6.51 -0.64 -1.64
C ILE A 105 6.66 0.74 -2.28
N THR A 106 7.04 0.78 -3.56
CA THR A 106 7.17 2.02 -4.34
C THR A 106 5.84 2.76 -4.42
N THR A 107 4.73 2.07 -4.71
CA THR A 107 3.42 2.73 -4.73
C THR A 107 2.99 3.20 -3.33
N THR A 108 3.33 2.45 -2.27
CA THR A 108 3.11 2.91 -0.89
C THR A 108 3.89 4.20 -0.62
N ASP A 109 5.15 4.27 -1.07
CA ASP A 109 6.00 5.46 -0.99
C ASP A 109 5.30 6.66 -1.65
N GLU A 110 4.93 6.52 -2.92
CA GLU A 110 4.29 7.60 -3.68
C GLU A 110 2.93 8.03 -3.12
N LEU A 111 2.10 7.08 -2.69
CA LEU A 111 0.79 7.37 -2.09
C LEU A 111 0.94 8.13 -0.78
N THR A 112 1.85 7.70 0.08
CA THR A 112 2.08 8.34 1.38
C THR A 112 2.71 9.72 1.22
N ASP A 113 3.56 9.95 0.22
CA ASP A 113 4.05 11.30 -0.13
C ASP A 113 2.91 12.21 -0.56
N ARG A 114 2.01 11.73 -1.42
CA ARG A 114 0.85 12.50 -1.86
C ARG A 114 -0.03 12.90 -0.69
N ILE A 115 -0.26 11.99 0.26
CA ILE A 115 -1.05 12.29 1.46
C ILE A 115 -0.30 13.28 2.36
N LEU A 116 0.98 13.04 2.64
CA LEU A 116 1.81 13.91 3.49
C LEU A 116 1.88 15.34 2.95
N GLY A 117 2.11 15.51 1.65
CA GLY A 117 2.19 16.83 1.03
C GLY A 117 0.91 17.66 1.14
N ARG A 118 -0.23 17.03 1.46
CA ARG A 118 -1.53 17.69 1.67
C ARG A 118 -1.84 18.02 3.13
N LEU A 119 -1.06 17.46 4.05
CA LEU A 119 -1.05 17.89 5.43
C LEU A 119 -0.35 19.27 5.53
N GLY A 120 -0.51 19.97 6.65
CA GLY A 120 0.14 21.27 6.84
C GLY A 120 1.64 21.11 7.11
N ASN A 121 2.48 21.95 6.51
CA ASN A 121 3.93 21.85 6.64
C ASN A 121 4.37 22.11 8.12
N PRO A 122 4.93 21.13 8.83
CA PRO A 122 5.35 21.29 10.23
C PRO A 122 6.60 22.17 10.40
N GLY A 123 7.33 22.47 9.32
CA GLY A 123 8.51 23.33 9.32
C GLY A 123 8.20 24.82 9.19
N LEU A 124 6.94 25.18 8.92
CA LEU A 124 6.50 26.58 8.84
C LEU A 124 5.82 26.98 10.16
N ASP A 125 6.10 28.19 10.62
CA ASP A 125 5.40 28.80 11.77
C ASP A 125 4.04 29.37 11.35
N GLU A 126 3.17 28.49 10.85
CA GLU A 126 1.81 28.82 10.43
C GLU A 126 0.79 27.86 11.03
N LYS A 127 -0.42 28.37 11.32
CA LYS A 127 -1.53 27.53 11.76
C LYS A 127 -2.20 26.89 10.55
N TRP A 128 -2.50 25.61 10.66
CA TRP A 128 -3.22 24.84 9.66
C TRP A 128 -4.30 23.96 10.31
N ASP A 129 -5.45 23.84 9.65
CA ASP A 129 -6.48 22.82 9.92
C ASP A 129 -6.75 22.14 8.58
N ARG A 130 -6.23 20.92 8.42
CA ARG A 130 -6.34 20.13 7.19
C ARG A 130 -7.02 18.82 7.54
N ARG A 131 -8.09 18.51 6.82
CA ARG A 131 -8.85 17.26 6.97
C ARG A 131 -8.92 16.58 5.63
N GLY A 132 -8.59 15.29 5.62
CA GLY A 132 -8.62 14.47 4.42
C GLY A 132 -9.22 13.11 4.71
N MET A 133 -9.81 12.50 3.68
CA MET A 133 -10.33 11.14 3.75
C MET A 133 -9.58 10.29 2.72
N VAL A 134 -8.90 9.25 3.20
CA VAL A 134 -8.23 8.27 2.34
C VAL A 134 -9.12 7.03 2.26
N VAL A 135 -9.62 6.72 1.06
CA VAL A 135 -10.47 5.55 0.80
C VAL A 135 -9.69 4.54 -0.02
N GLY A 136 -9.62 3.30 0.46
CA GLY A 136 -8.99 2.18 -0.24
C GLY A 136 -9.86 0.94 -0.21
N HIS A 137 -9.66 0.05 -1.17
CA HIS A 137 -10.38 -1.23 -1.26
C HIS A 137 -10.07 -2.16 -0.07
N VAL A 138 -10.92 -3.14 0.20
CA VAL A 138 -10.68 -4.12 1.28
C VAL A 138 -9.40 -4.91 0.95
N GLN A 139 -8.50 -5.10 1.92
CA GLN A 139 -7.17 -5.73 1.75
C GLN A 139 -6.15 -4.98 0.87
N SER A 140 -6.39 -3.73 0.47
CA SER A 140 -5.45 -2.93 -0.34
C SER A 140 -4.24 -2.37 0.44
N GLY A 141 -3.74 -3.08 1.45
CA GLY A 141 -2.58 -2.61 2.23
C GLY A 141 -2.83 -1.38 3.12
N LYS A 142 -4.07 -1.15 3.61
CA LYS A 142 -4.43 0.03 4.43
C LYS A 142 -3.50 0.25 5.63
N THR A 143 -3.14 -0.83 6.33
CA THR A 143 -2.19 -0.74 7.45
C THR A 143 -0.79 -0.37 6.99
N ALA A 144 -0.34 -0.90 5.86
CA ALA A 144 0.95 -0.52 5.33
C ALA A 144 1.01 0.97 4.98
N ASN A 145 -0.08 1.47 4.40
CA ASN A 145 -0.23 2.87 4.00
C ASN A 145 -0.24 3.83 5.21
N TYR A 146 -1.11 3.63 6.21
CA TYR A 146 -1.12 4.57 7.35
C TYR A 146 0.16 4.47 8.19
N THR A 147 0.79 3.29 8.33
CA THR A 147 2.06 3.17 9.06
C THR A 147 3.19 3.88 8.32
N GLY A 148 3.23 3.75 6.98
CA GLY A 148 4.16 4.50 6.14
C GLY A 148 3.97 6.01 6.25
N LEU A 149 2.71 6.47 6.25
CA LEU A 149 2.39 7.88 6.46
C LEU A 149 2.86 8.39 7.84
N ILE A 150 2.66 7.60 8.90
CA ILE A 150 3.12 7.92 10.26
C ILE A 150 4.65 8.07 10.28
N CYS A 151 5.37 7.13 9.67
CA CYS A 151 6.83 7.19 9.57
C CYS A 151 7.29 8.48 8.90
N LYS A 152 6.74 8.79 7.72
CA LYS A 152 7.12 9.99 6.97
C LYS A 152 6.70 11.28 7.65
N ALA A 153 5.57 11.29 8.35
CA ALA A 153 5.16 12.43 9.17
C ALA A 153 6.16 12.65 10.32
N ALA A 154 6.59 11.59 11.00
CA ALA A 154 7.64 11.71 12.02
C ALA A 154 8.96 12.24 11.42
N ASP A 155 9.40 11.71 10.26
CA ASP A 155 10.58 12.17 9.52
C ASP A 155 10.46 13.67 9.14
N ALA A 156 9.27 14.10 8.71
CA ALA A 156 9.00 15.50 8.35
C ALA A 156 8.90 16.45 9.55
N GLY A 157 8.92 15.95 10.79
CA GLY A 157 8.91 16.77 12.01
C GLY A 157 7.56 16.92 12.71
N TYR A 158 6.56 16.10 12.39
CA TYR A 158 5.31 16.07 13.17
C TYR A 158 5.58 15.50 14.57
N ARG A 159 5.24 16.28 15.60
CA ARG A 159 5.59 15.98 17.00
C ARG A 159 4.57 15.13 17.75
N LEU A 160 3.32 15.09 17.26
CA LEU A 160 2.23 14.33 17.87
C LEU A 160 1.40 13.69 16.76
N ILE A 161 1.23 12.37 16.87
CA ILE A 161 0.42 11.57 15.96
C ILE A 161 -0.53 10.75 16.84
N VAL A 162 -1.84 10.92 16.62
CA VAL A 162 -2.88 10.21 17.37
C VAL A 162 -3.59 9.24 16.45
N VAL A 163 -3.46 7.94 16.73
CA VAL A 163 -4.15 6.89 15.98
C VAL A 163 -5.36 6.41 16.78
N ILE A 164 -6.54 6.49 16.16
CA ILE A 164 -7.80 6.01 16.75
C ILE A 164 -8.21 4.75 15.97
N ALA A 165 -7.99 3.58 16.57
CA ALA A 165 -8.47 2.31 16.05
C ALA A 165 -9.83 1.96 16.68
N GLY A 166 -10.69 1.25 15.94
CA GLY A 166 -12.12 1.08 16.21
C GLY A 166 -12.52 0.61 17.62
N ILE A 167 -13.84 0.62 17.88
CA ILE A 167 -14.45 0.45 19.22
C ILE A 167 -14.08 -0.89 19.89
N HIS A 168 -13.76 -1.93 19.10
CA HIS A 168 -13.45 -3.26 19.62
C HIS A 168 -11.97 -3.43 19.98
N ASN A 169 -11.70 -3.92 21.19
CA ASN A 169 -10.36 -4.18 21.73
C ASN A 169 -9.47 -5.01 20.80
N ASN A 170 -10.02 -6.01 20.10
CA ASN A 170 -9.23 -6.87 19.21
C ASN A 170 -8.66 -6.12 17.99
N LEU A 171 -9.45 -5.26 17.35
CA LEU A 171 -8.96 -4.46 16.22
C LEU A 171 -7.97 -3.39 16.66
N ARG A 172 -8.16 -2.82 17.85
CA ARG A 172 -7.19 -1.90 18.45
C ARG A 172 -5.86 -2.59 18.72
N ASN A 173 -5.89 -3.77 19.36
CA ASN A 173 -4.67 -4.51 19.70
C ASN A 173 -3.88 -4.88 18.43
N GLN A 174 -4.55 -5.40 17.40
CA GLN A 174 -3.90 -5.70 16.11
C GLN A 174 -3.32 -4.45 15.43
N THR A 175 -3.99 -3.30 15.53
CA THR A 175 -3.48 -2.03 14.99
C THR A 175 -2.25 -1.57 15.76
N GLN A 176 -2.27 -1.70 17.08
CA GLN A 176 -1.15 -1.36 17.95
C GLN A 176 0.07 -2.24 17.66
N GLU A 177 -0.07 -3.55 17.62
CA GLU A 177 1.02 -4.49 17.30
C GLU A 177 1.71 -4.13 15.98
N ARG A 178 0.92 -3.86 14.93
CA ARG A 178 1.47 -3.50 13.61
C ARG A 178 2.18 -2.15 13.60
N ILE A 179 1.68 -1.17 14.35
CA ILE A 179 2.36 0.14 14.49
C ILE A 179 3.65 -0.02 15.29
N ASP A 180 3.61 -0.80 16.37
CA ASP A 180 4.79 -1.01 17.21
C ASP A 180 5.90 -1.69 16.40
N GLU A 181 5.58 -2.72 15.61
CA GLU A 181 6.52 -3.36 14.68
C GLU A 181 7.06 -2.40 13.61
N GLY A 182 6.19 -1.58 13.01
CA GLY A 182 6.54 -0.76 11.86
C GLY A 182 7.21 0.57 12.19
N PHE A 183 6.98 1.12 13.38
CA PHE A 183 7.39 2.47 13.75
C PHE A 183 8.24 2.52 15.03
N ILE A 184 7.86 1.78 16.08
CA ILE A 184 8.46 1.90 17.42
C ILE A 184 9.69 1.01 17.61
N VAL A 185 9.58 -0.28 17.28
CA VAL A 185 10.60 -1.29 17.61
C VAL A 185 11.80 -1.16 16.66
N PRO A 186 13.05 -1.02 17.17
CA PRO A 186 14.28 -0.84 16.38
C PRO A 186 14.53 -1.87 15.29
#